data_AF-A0A2V5ULR3-F1
#
_entry.id   AF-A0A2V5ULR3-F1
#
_cell.length_a   1.000
_cell.length_b   1.000
_cell.length_c   1.000
_cell.angle_alpha   90.00
_cell.angle_beta   90.00
_cell.angle_gamma   90.00
#
_symmetry.space_group_name_H-M   'P 1'
#
loop_
_entity.id
_entity.type
_entity.pdbx_description
1 polymer ?
#
loop_
_entity_poly.entity_id
_entity_poly.type
_entity_poly.pdbx_seq_one_letter_code
_entity_poly.pdbx_strand_id
1 'polypeptide(L)'
;LVGPIIAMTLTLATVYTPIALQGGLTGALFREFALTLAGAVLISGIVALTLSPMMAAHLLRPEHVDHGFSGWVNRTFDRFREWYGSHLDRTLNARPAVYLVWAGVSAIALFMFVMIPTFASKELAP
;
A
#
# COMPACT_ATOMS: atom_id res chain seq x y z
N LEU A 1 13.45 -9.56 -4.35
CA LEU A 1 12.01 -9.80 -4.59
C LEU A 1 11.38 -10.66 -3.51
N VAL A 2 11.97 -11.82 -3.17
CA VAL A 2 11.43 -12.73 -2.14
C VAL A 2 11.24 -12.07 -0.77
N GLY A 3 12.22 -11.31 -0.28
CA GLY A 3 12.17 -10.62 1.02
C GLY A 3 10.96 -9.67 1.19
N PRO A 4 10.76 -8.69 0.29
CA PRO A 4 9.60 -7.80 0.34
C PRO A 4 8.25 -8.53 0.26
N ILE A 5 8.13 -9.58 -0.56
CA ILE A 5 6.87 -10.34 -0.71
C ILE A 5 6.51 -11.07 0.59
N ILE A 6 7.50 -11.74 1.21
CA ILE A 6 7.30 -12.41 2.51
C ILE A 6 6.94 -11.38 3.58
N ALA A 7 7.65 -10.23 3.61
CA ALA A 7 7.39 -9.17 4.58
C ALA A 7 5.95 -8.62 4.47
N MET A 8 5.49 -8.26 3.26
CA MET A 8 4.13 -7.76 3.04
C MET A 8 3.07 -8.78 3.47
N THR A 9 3.28 -10.05 3.12
CA THR A 9 2.36 -11.14 3.47
C THR A 9 2.27 -11.32 4.99
N LEU A 10 3.42 -11.29 5.69
CA LEU A 10 3.46 -11.39 7.14
C LEU A 10 2.82 -10.18 7.83
N THR A 11 3.09 -8.95 7.36
CA THR A 11 2.46 -7.73 7.89
C THR A 11 0.94 -7.79 7.79
N LEU A 12 0.41 -8.25 6.65
CA LEU A 12 -1.04 -8.41 6.47
C LEU A 12 -1.60 -9.47 7.42
N ALA A 13 -0.94 -10.61 7.59
CA ALA A 13 -1.35 -11.63 8.55
C ALA A 13 -1.38 -11.08 10.00
N THR A 14 -0.37 -10.29 10.39
CA THR A 14 -0.31 -9.63 11.71
C THR A 14 -1.47 -8.67 11.92
N VAL A 15 -1.88 -7.90 10.90
CA VAL A 15 -3.01 -6.95 11.00
C VAL A 15 -4.36 -7.67 11.06
N TYR A 16 -4.53 -8.80 10.35
CA TYR A 16 -5.80 -9.53 10.30
C TYR A 16 -6.03 -10.50 11.47
N THR A 17 -4.96 -11.03 12.08
CA THR A 17 -5.05 -11.92 13.25
C THR A 17 -5.90 -11.35 14.39
N PRO A 18 -5.71 -10.09 14.86
CA PRO A 18 -6.54 -9.53 15.92
C PRO A 18 -8.01 -9.37 15.51
N ILE A 19 -8.27 -9.05 14.24
CA ILE A 19 -9.64 -8.92 13.71
C ILE A 19 -10.34 -10.29 13.72
N ALA A 20 -9.64 -11.36 13.37
CA ALA A 20 -10.19 -12.72 13.35
C ALA A 20 -10.52 -13.27 14.75
N LEU A 21 -9.90 -12.71 15.80
CA LEU A 21 -10.13 -13.08 17.20
C LEU A 21 -11.17 -12.17 17.89
N GLN A 22 -11.68 -11.14 17.21
CA GLN A 22 -12.69 -10.24 17.76
C GLN A 22 -14.05 -10.94 17.87
N GLY A 23 -14.65 -10.90 19.07
CA GLY A 23 -15.97 -11.48 19.34
C GLY A 23 -17.16 -10.59 18.94
N GLY A 24 -18.37 -11.15 18.94
CA GLY A 24 -19.63 -10.46 18.61
C GLY A 24 -20.13 -10.72 17.18
N LEU A 25 -21.36 -10.28 16.89
CA LEU A 25 -22.00 -10.47 15.56
C LEU A 25 -21.18 -9.78 14.45
N THR A 26 -20.66 -8.59 14.73
CA THR A 26 -19.78 -7.83 13.84
C THR A 26 -18.43 -8.54 13.64
N GLY A 27 -17.87 -9.16 14.69
CA GLY A 27 -16.62 -9.92 14.63
C GLY A 27 -16.73 -11.18 13.75
N ALA A 28 -17.88 -11.86 13.78
CA ALA A 28 -18.13 -13.03 12.93
C ALA A 28 -18.10 -12.67 11.43
N LEU A 29 -18.74 -11.56 11.03
CA LEU A 29 -18.74 -11.09 9.64
C LEU A 29 -17.34 -10.63 9.18
N PHE A 30 -16.60 -9.90 10.03
CA PHE A 30 -15.23 -9.48 9.69
C PHE A 30 -14.24 -10.64 9.66
N ARG A 31 -14.46 -11.70 10.45
CA ARG A 31 -13.62 -12.90 10.46
C ARG A 31 -13.68 -13.66 9.15
N GLU A 32 -14.86 -13.84 8.58
CA GLU A 32 -15.02 -14.50 7.27
C GLU A 32 -14.30 -13.72 6.17
N PHE A 33 -14.49 -12.39 6.12
CA PHE A 33 -13.82 -11.51 5.18
C PHE A 33 -12.28 -11.54 5.34
N ALA A 34 -11.79 -11.43 6.57
CA ALA A 34 -10.36 -11.42 6.88
C ALA A 34 -9.68 -12.74 6.46
N LEU A 35 -10.32 -13.88 6.69
CA LEU A 35 -9.80 -15.19 6.29
C LEU A 35 -9.74 -15.34 4.77
N THR A 36 -10.76 -14.89 4.04
CA THR A 36 -10.75 -14.90 2.57
C THR A 36 -9.64 -14.01 2.00
N LEU A 37 -9.47 -12.80 2.52
CA LEU A 37 -8.42 -11.86 2.09
C LEU A 37 -7.02 -12.43 2.37
N ALA A 38 -6.81 -12.96 3.58
CA ALA A 38 -5.54 -13.59 3.96
C ALA A 38 -5.20 -14.77 3.03
N GLY A 39 -6.18 -15.64 2.75
CA GLY A 39 -6.02 -16.74 1.80
C GLY A 39 -5.69 -16.27 0.38
N ALA A 40 -6.39 -15.24 -0.11
CA ALA A 40 -6.16 -14.67 -1.43
C ALA A 40 -4.75 -14.07 -1.58
N VAL A 41 -4.27 -13.34 -0.58
CA VAL A 41 -2.90 -12.76 -0.57
C VAL A 41 -1.84 -13.85 -0.54
N LEU A 42 -2.03 -14.91 0.25
CA LEU A 42 -1.10 -16.04 0.31
C LEU A 42 -0.98 -16.74 -1.06
N ILE A 43 -2.11 -17.06 -1.68
CA ILE A 43 -2.13 -17.68 -3.01
C ILE A 43 -1.49 -16.74 -4.05
N SER A 44 -1.80 -15.43 -3.99
CA SER A 44 -1.19 -14.42 -4.86
C SER A 44 0.34 -14.35 -4.69
N GLY A 45 0.85 -14.43 -3.46
CA GLY A 45 2.28 -14.46 -3.18
C GLY A 45 2.99 -15.66 -3.82
N ILE A 46 2.38 -16.86 -3.75
CA ILE A 46 2.90 -18.06 -4.42
C ILE A 46 2.92 -17.88 -5.93
N VAL A 47 1.83 -17.37 -6.50
CA VAL A 47 1.71 -17.09 -7.94
C VAL A 47 2.75 -16.06 -8.39
N ALA A 48 2.97 -14.99 -7.63
CA ALA A 48 3.94 -13.95 -7.94
C ALA A 48 5.39 -14.47 -7.93
N LEU A 49 5.70 -15.44 -7.07
CA LEU A 49 7.04 -16.02 -6.98
C LEU A 49 7.30 -17.10 -8.03
N THR A 50 6.27 -17.66 -8.66
CA THR A 50 6.39 -18.80 -9.59
C THR A 50 5.99 -18.43 -11.03
N LEU A 51 4.75 -17.95 -11.22
CA LEU A 51 4.22 -17.62 -12.54
C LEU A 51 4.76 -16.30 -13.08
N SER A 52 4.95 -15.26 -12.25
CA SER A 52 5.53 -14.00 -12.73
C SER A 52 6.94 -14.15 -13.30
N PRO A 53 7.92 -14.85 -12.67
CA PRO A 53 9.23 -15.04 -13.29
C PRO A 53 9.17 -15.93 -14.53
N MET A 54 8.29 -16.93 -14.56
CA MET A 54 8.12 -17.80 -15.74
C MET A 54 7.57 -17.01 -16.93
N MET A 55 6.50 -16.24 -16.72
CA MET A 55 5.94 -15.38 -17.77
C MET A 55 6.91 -14.28 -18.18
N ALA A 56 7.64 -13.66 -17.24
CA ALA A 56 8.66 -12.67 -17.58
C ALA A 56 9.74 -13.28 -18.48
N ALA A 57 10.22 -14.49 -18.18
CA ALA A 57 11.22 -15.17 -19.02
C ALA A 57 10.71 -15.54 -20.42
N HIS A 58 9.40 -15.75 -20.58
CA HIS A 58 8.81 -16.20 -21.84
C HIS A 58 8.22 -15.08 -22.71
N LEU A 59 7.67 -14.03 -22.09
CA LEU A 59 7.07 -12.89 -22.79
C LEU A 59 8.07 -11.75 -23.06
N LEU A 60 9.16 -11.61 -22.29
CA LEU A 60 10.14 -10.57 -22.60
C LEU A 60 10.90 -10.92 -23.87
N ARG A 61 10.69 -10.12 -24.92
CA ARG A 61 11.48 -10.16 -26.14
C ARG A 61 12.84 -9.46 -25.89
N PRO A 62 13.97 -9.99 -26.40
CA PRO A 62 15.30 -9.40 -26.21
C PRO A 62 15.52 -8.01 -26.83
N GLU A 63 14.56 -7.48 -27.58
CA GLU A 63 14.77 -6.28 -28.41
C GLU A 63 14.27 -5.01 -27.69
N HIS A 64 15.19 -4.29 -27.07
CA HIS A 64 14.98 -2.89 -26.68
C HIS A 64 15.56 -2.00 -27.77
N VAL A 65 14.76 -1.68 -28.78
CA VAL A 65 15.06 -0.57 -29.69
C VAL A 65 14.21 0.61 -29.25
N ASP A 66 14.82 1.58 -28.56
CA ASP A 66 14.19 2.83 -28.12
C ASP A 66 13.89 3.76 -29.33
N HIS A 67 12.98 3.34 -30.21
CA HIS A 67 12.53 4.15 -31.34
C HIS A 67 10.99 4.29 -31.32
N GLY A 68 10.52 5.53 -31.49
CA GLY A 68 9.10 5.89 -31.50
C GLY A 68 8.52 6.19 -30.11
N PHE A 69 7.30 5.70 -29.86
CA PHE A 69 6.51 5.99 -28.65
C PHE A 69 7.18 5.51 -27.36
N SER A 70 7.81 4.32 -27.35
CA SER A 70 8.50 3.78 -26.18
C SER A 70 9.64 4.70 -25.70
N GLY A 71 10.45 5.22 -26.62
CA GLY A 71 11.51 6.16 -26.28
C GLY A 71 11.00 7.52 -25.79
N TRP A 72 9.86 8.00 -26.32
CA TRP A 72 9.21 9.21 -25.81
C TRP A 72 8.67 9.03 -24.40
N VAL A 73 8.05 7.87 -24.12
CA VAL A 73 7.58 7.50 -22.78
C VAL A 73 8.76 7.40 -21.81
N ASN A 74 9.84 6.68 -22.16
CA ASN A 74 11.04 6.56 -21.33
C ASN A 74 11.61 7.94 -20.96
N ARG A 75 11.82 8.82 -21.94
CA ARG A 75 12.33 10.18 -21.70
C ARG A 75 11.40 11.01 -20.82
N THR A 76 10.09 10.82 -20.95
CA THR A 76 9.10 11.53 -20.11
C THR A 76 9.13 11.00 -18.67
N PHE A 77 9.24 9.68 -18.50
CA PHE A 77 9.41 9.04 -17.19
C PHE A 77 10.72 9.44 -16.52
N ASP A 78 11.82 9.53 -17.27
CA ASP A 78 13.12 9.97 -16.73
C ASP A 78 13.04 11.42 -16.24
N ARG A 79 12.44 12.32 -17.01
CA ARG A 79 12.18 13.70 -16.56
C ARG A 79 11.32 13.76 -15.30
N PHE A 80 10.28 12.92 -15.22
CA PHE A 80 9.43 12.86 -14.04
C PHE A 80 10.18 12.31 -12.82
N ARG A 81 11.03 11.29 -13.02
CA ARG A 81 11.88 10.70 -12.00
C ARG A 81 12.88 11.71 -11.45
N GLU A 82 13.56 12.47 -12.31
CA GLU A 82 14.49 13.52 -11.91
C GLU A 82 13.77 14.66 -11.19
N TRP A 83 12.62 15.09 -11.70
CA TRP A 83 11.79 16.10 -11.05
C TRP A 83 11.35 15.66 -9.65
N TYR A 84 10.80 14.45 -9.52
CA TYR A 84 10.38 13.86 -8.25
C TYR A 84 11.56 13.70 -7.29
N GLY A 85 12.69 13.16 -7.77
CA GLY A 85 13.91 13.03 -6.99
C GLY A 85 14.38 14.37 -6.43
N SER A 86 14.43 15.40 -7.27
CA SER A 86 14.84 16.75 -6.82
C SER A 86 13.85 17.38 -5.83
N HIS A 87 12.55 17.08 -5.91
CA HIS A 87 11.55 17.54 -4.93
C HIS A 87 11.65 16.77 -3.63
N LEU A 88 11.86 15.46 -3.71
CA LEU A 88 12.05 14.59 -2.56
C LEU A 88 13.31 15.00 -1.80
N ASP A 89 14.43 15.25 -2.48
CA ASP A 89 15.68 15.69 -1.85
C ASP A 89 15.51 17.02 -1.12
N ARG A 90 14.81 17.99 -1.72
CA ARG A 90 14.49 19.27 -1.06
C ARG A 90 13.61 19.06 0.17
N THR A 91 12.62 18.17 0.08
CA THR A 91 11.69 17.87 1.17
C THR A 91 12.41 17.16 2.33
N LEU A 92 13.24 16.17 2.02
CA LEU A 92 14.03 15.43 3.01
C LEU A 92 15.14 16.26 3.65
N ASN A 93 15.68 17.25 2.94
CA ASN A 93 16.64 18.19 3.52
C ASN A 93 15.98 19.12 4.55
N ALA A 94 14.69 19.45 4.35
CA ALA A 94 13.85 20.16 5.31
C ALA A 94 13.30 19.22 6.40
N ARG A 95 14.17 18.41 7.04
CA ARG A 95 13.83 17.46 8.11
C ARG A 95 12.84 18.00 9.17
N PRO A 96 13.02 19.21 9.74
CA PRO A 96 12.06 19.71 10.73
C PRO A 96 10.67 19.98 10.15
N ALA A 97 10.57 20.41 8.88
CA ALA A 97 9.29 20.61 8.21
C ALA A 97 8.56 19.27 7.97
N VAL A 98 9.30 18.21 7.61
CA VAL A 98 8.72 16.86 7.44
C VAL A 98 8.15 16.35 8.76
N TYR A 99 8.88 16.50 9.87
CA TYR A 99 8.38 16.10 11.19
C TYR A 99 7.17 16.93 11.64
N LEU A 100 7.14 18.23 11.34
CA LEU A 100 5.98 19.08 11.61
C LEU A 100 4.74 18.64 10.83
N VAL A 101 4.89 18.37 9.53
CA VAL A 101 3.77 17.87 8.70
C VAL A 101 3.31 16.51 9.19
N TRP A 102 4.23 15.59 9.49
CA TRP A 102 3.90 14.28 10.07
C TRP A 102 3.11 14.43 11.37
N ALA A 103 3.60 15.24 12.32
CA ALA A 103 2.92 15.49 13.57
C ALA A 103 1.55 16.16 13.37
N GLY A 104 1.44 17.10 12.43
CA GLY A 104 0.17 17.76 12.08
C GLY A 104 -0.85 16.78 11.50
N VAL A 105 -0.46 15.94 10.54
CA VAL A 105 -1.33 14.91 9.95
C VAL A 105 -1.76 13.89 11.01
N SER A 106 -0.83 13.44 11.86
CA SER A 106 -1.17 12.55 12.98
C SER A 106 -2.12 13.20 13.98
N ALA A 107 -1.92 14.47 14.31
CA ALA A 107 -2.82 15.21 15.19
C ALA A 107 -4.22 15.37 14.59
N ILE A 108 -4.32 15.70 13.30
CA ILE A 108 -5.60 15.79 12.58
C ILE A 108 -6.29 14.43 12.54
N ALA A 109 -5.56 13.35 12.27
CA ALA A 109 -6.12 12.00 12.26
C ALA A 109 -6.66 11.59 13.64
N LEU A 110 -5.92 11.88 14.71
CA LEU A 110 -6.35 11.61 16.09
C LEU A 110 -7.55 12.49 16.49
N PHE A 111 -7.53 13.75 16.12
CA PHE A 111 -8.63 14.68 16.37
C PHE A 111 -9.91 14.21 15.67
N MET A 112 -9.81 13.83 14.39
CA MET A 112 -10.93 13.26 13.65
C MET A 112 -11.42 11.98 14.31
N PHE A 113 -10.52 11.07 14.70
CA PHE A 113 -10.88 9.83 15.38
C PHE A 113 -11.66 10.06 16.69
N VAL A 114 -11.27 11.04 17.49
CA VAL A 114 -11.98 11.41 18.73
C VAL A 114 -13.31 12.12 18.44
N MET A 115 -13.43 12.84 17.32
CA MET A 115 -14.68 13.49 16.91
C MET A 115 -15.71 12.54 16.27
N ILE A 116 -15.28 11.41 15.69
CA ILE A 116 -16.17 10.39 15.10
C ILE A 116 -17.32 9.98 16.05
N PRO A 117 -17.10 9.62 17.34
CA PRO A 117 -18.20 9.29 18.23
C PRO A 117 -19.16 10.46 18.44
N THR A 118 -18.68 11.71 18.44
CA THR A 118 -19.52 12.90 18.60
C THR A 118 -20.41 13.18 17.38
N PHE A 119 -19.93 12.87 16.16
CA PHE A 119 -20.73 12.98 14.93
C PHE A 119 -21.66 11.77 14.73
N ALA A 120 -21.19 10.55 15.03
CA ALA A 120 -22.01 9.33 14.97
C ALA A 120 -23.17 9.36 15.99
N SER A 121 -23.00 9.97 17.16
CA SER A 121 -24.09 10.17 18.12
C SER A 121 -25.15 11.19 17.67
N LYS A 122 -24.84 12.08 16.71
CA LYS A 122 -25.78 13.09 16.20
C LYS A 122 -26.70 12.57 15.10
N GLU A 123 -26.34 11.50 14.39
CA GLU A 123 -27.23 10.84 13.42
C GLU A 123 -28.12 9.75 14.03
N LEU A 124 -27.86 9.34 15.29
CA LEU A 124 -28.54 8.23 15.96
C LEU A 124 -29.47 8.65 17.12
N ALA A 125 -29.78 9.94 17.30
CA ALA A 125 -30.79 10.37 18.26
C ALA A 125 -31.47 11.69 17.87
N PRO A 126 -32.82 11.73 17.83
CA PRO A 126 -33.80 10.83 17.24
C PRO A 126 -34.41 11.37 15.92
#